data_AF-A0A2N5CLB9-F1
#
_entry.id   AF-A0A2N5CLB9-F1
#
_cell.length_a   1.000
_cell.length_b   1.000
_cell.length_c   1.000
_cell.angle_alpha   90.00
_cell.angle_beta   90.00
_cell.angle_gamma   90.00
#
_symmetry.space_group_name_H-M   'P 1'
#
loop_
_entity.id
_entity.type
_entity.pdbx_description
1 polymer ?
#
loop_
_entity_poly.entity_id
_entity_poly.type
_entity_poly.pdbx_seq_one_letter_code
_entity_poly.pdbx_strand_id
1 'polypeptide(L)'
;MDKALLVQLLGSAAAVALLVGLSAWARIARPTASLDEAAARELLAQEFPDHAIEAIWIAGDGGAVIARAADAALVLWRKGDGYVARSAAWRDVVATGASEGCVRLAAVEGAPRLRLGDRIWPPAEAAA
;
A
#
# COMPACT_ATOMS: atom_id res chain seq x y z
N MET A 1 34.40 -22.90 30.01
CA MET A 1 32.97 -22.69 29.68
C MET A 1 32.18 -23.82 30.29
N ASP A 2 31.22 -23.51 31.15
CA ASP A 2 30.38 -24.52 31.81
C ASP A 2 29.53 -25.27 30.77
N LYS A 3 29.49 -26.60 30.89
CA LYS A 3 28.66 -27.47 30.03
C LYS A 3 27.19 -27.04 30.04
N ALA A 4 26.70 -26.56 31.18
CA ALA A 4 25.34 -26.05 31.31
C ALA A 4 25.09 -24.84 30.39
N LEU A 5 26.05 -23.90 30.30
CA LEU A 5 25.94 -22.74 29.42
C LEU A 5 25.97 -23.15 27.94
N LEU A 6 26.79 -24.13 27.58
CA LEU A 6 26.84 -24.68 26.22
C LEU A 6 25.52 -25.36 25.81
N VAL A 7 24.94 -26.17 26.70
CA VAL A 7 23.65 -26.84 26.44
C VAL A 7 22.51 -25.83 26.33
N GLN A 8 22.48 -24.83 27.22
CA GLN A 8 21.48 -23.77 27.15
C GLN A 8 21.60 -22.95 25.87
N LEU A 9 22.83 -22.61 25.45
CA LEU A 9 23.07 -21.87 24.22
C LEU A 9 22.61 -22.66 22.99
N LEU A 10 22.99 -23.95 22.91
CA LEU A 10 22.58 -24.84 21.82
C LEU A 10 21.07 -25.03 21.78
N GLY A 11 20.42 -25.27 22.92
CA GLY A 11 18.97 -25.42 23.00
C GLY A 11 18.23 -24.15 22.58
N SER A 12 18.69 -22.99 23.03
CA SER A 12 18.09 -21.69 22.68
C SER A 12 18.27 -21.38 21.20
N ALA A 13 19.47 -21.61 20.65
CA ALA A 13 19.76 -21.40 19.23
C ALA A 13 18.91 -22.32 18.35
N ALA A 14 18.75 -23.59 18.73
CA ALA A 14 17.89 -24.53 18.03
C ALA A 14 16.42 -24.09 18.04
N ALA A 15 15.90 -23.67 19.20
CA ALA A 15 14.53 -23.18 19.31
C ALA A 15 14.29 -21.93 18.44
N VAL A 16 15.20 -20.96 18.47
CA VAL A 16 15.12 -19.75 17.63
C VAL A 16 15.20 -20.12 16.14
N ALA A 17 16.13 -20.99 15.75
CA ALA A 17 16.26 -21.43 14.36
C ALA A 17 14.98 -22.13 13.86
N LEU A 18 14.33 -22.92 14.72
CA LEU A 18 13.09 -23.61 14.39
C LEU A 18 11.92 -22.64 14.24
N LEU A 19 11.81 -21.62 15.10
CA LEU A 19 10.82 -20.55 14.96
C LEU A 19 11.03 -19.69 13.71
N VAL A 20 12.29 -19.33 13.42
CA VAL A 20 12.65 -18.58 12.20
C VAL A 20 12.36 -19.41 10.95
N GLY A 21 12.72 -20.69 10.96
CA GLY A 21 12.45 -21.63 9.87
C GLY A 21 10.95 -21.77 9.62
N LEU A 22 10.15 -21.94 10.67
CA LEU A 22 8.69 -22.03 10.57
C LEU A 22 8.07 -20.73 10.03
N SER A 23 8.54 -19.57 10.50
CA SER A 23 8.04 -18.27 10.06
C SER A 23 8.37 -17.99 8.58
N ALA A 24 9.58 -18.36 8.16
CA ALA A 24 10.01 -18.27 6.76
C ALA A 24 9.19 -19.22 5.86
N TRP A 25 8.97 -20.46 6.32
CA TRP A 25 8.15 -21.45 5.62
C TRP A 25 6.69 -20.99 5.47
N ALA A 26 6.12 -20.36 6.49
CA ALA A 26 4.77 -19.80 6.47
C ALA A 26 4.62 -18.59 5.51
N ARG A 27 5.71 -18.09 4.92
CA ARG A 27 5.71 -16.95 3.97
C ARG A 27 4.97 -15.72 4.52
N ILE A 28 5.07 -15.48 5.83
CA ILE A 28 4.41 -14.37 6.52
C ILE A 28 4.95 -13.02 5.99
N ALA A 29 6.24 -12.96 5.63
CA ALA A 29 6.89 -11.78 5.07
C ALA A 29 6.87 -11.79 3.52
N ARG A 30 5.72 -12.04 2.88
CA ARG A 30 5.64 -11.94 1.42
C ARG A 30 5.65 -10.46 1.01
N PRO A 31 6.56 -10.04 0.12
CA PRO A 31 6.49 -8.71 -0.45
C PRO A 31 5.11 -8.51 -1.08
N THR A 32 4.42 -7.44 -0.70
CA THR A 32 3.15 -7.09 -1.32
C THR A 32 3.38 -6.84 -2.81
N ALA A 33 2.73 -7.64 -3.64
CA ALA A 33 2.77 -7.50 -5.09
C ALA A 33 2.30 -6.09 -5.49
N SER A 34 2.88 -5.56 -6.56
CA SER A 34 2.42 -4.30 -7.15
C SER A 34 0.95 -4.42 -7.57
N LEU A 35 0.17 -3.38 -7.30
CA LEU A 35 -1.22 -3.28 -7.78
C LEU A 35 -1.24 -3.25 -9.31
N ASP A 36 -1.92 -4.21 -9.90
CA ASP A 36 -2.49 -4.08 -11.23
C ASP A 36 -3.94 -3.57 -11.15
N GLU A 37 -4.55 -3.33 -12.30
CA GLU A 37 -5.89 -2.74 -12.37
C GLU A 37 -7.00 -3.65 -11.84
N ALA A 38 -6.86 -4.96 -11.99
CA ALA A 38 -7.85 -5.93 -11.51
C ALA A 38 -7.77 -6.03 -9.98
N ALA A 39 -6.58 -6.20 -9.43
CA ALA A 39 -6.32 -6.24 -7.99
C ALA A 39 -6.71 -4.93 -7.31
N ALA A 40 -6.46 -3.78 -7.95
CA ALA A 40 -6.89 -2.48 -7.44
C ALA A 40 -8.41 -2.37 -7.33
N ARG A 41 -9.15 -2.78 -8.37
CA ARG A 41 -10.61 -2.79 -8.35
C ARG A 41 -11.16 -3.72 -7.28
N GLU A 42 -10.60 -4.91 -7.16
CA GLU A 42 -11.02 -5.90 -6.19
C GLU A 42 -10.84 -5.36 -4.75
N LEU A 43 -9.65 -4.83 -4.44
CA LEU A 43 -9.37 -4.28 -3.11
C LEU A 43 -10.23 -3.04 -2.81
N LEU A 44 -10.44 -2.15 -3.79
CA LEU A 44 -11.32 -0.99 -3.62
C LEU A 44 -12.77 -1.43 -3.36
N ALA A 45 -13.27 -2.46 -4.04
CA ALA A 45 -14.62 -2.97 -3.83
C ALA A 45 -14.78 -3.66 -2.46
N GLN A 46 -13.71 -4.28 -1.94
CA GLN A 46 -13.71 -4.87 -0.59
C GLN A 46 -13.70 -3.79 0.50
N GLU A 47 -12.88 -2.75 0.35
CA GLU A 47 -12.72 -1.69 1.36
C GLU A 47 -13.83 -0.63 1.28
N PHE A 48 -14.41 -0.41 0.10
CA PHE A 48 -15.46 0.58 -0.15
C PHE A 48 -16.64 -0.03 -0.93
N PRO A 49 -17.38 -1.00 -0.35
CA PRO A 49 -18.43 -1.74 -1.06
C PRO A 49 -19.58 -0.84 -1.55
N ASP A 50 -19.80 0.28 -0.86
CA ASP A 50 -20.89 1.22 -1.17
C ASP A 50 -20.52 2.28 -2.21
N HIS A 51 -19.28 2.28 -2.71
CA HIS A 51 -18.79 3.30 -3.65
C HIS A 51 -18.67 2.73 -5.07
N ALA A 52 -19.35 3.38 -6.01
CA ALA A 52 -19.17 3.11 -7.43
C ALA A 52 -17.89 3.79 -7.93
N ILE A 53 -16.94 2.99 -8.40
CA ILE A 53 -15.66 3.49 -8.91
C ILE A 53 -15.85 3.97 -10.36
N GLU A 54 -15.65 5.27 -10.59
CA GLU A 54 -15.77 5.90 -11.90
C GLU A 54 -14.47 5.82 -12.69
N ALA A 55 -13.34 6.04 -12.01
CA ALA A 55 -12.02 6.08 -12.63
C ALA A 55 -10.94 5.68 -11.62
N ILE A 56 -9.82 5.15 -12.12
CA ILE A 56 -8.72 4.58 -11.32
C ILE A 56 -7.37 5.02 -11.87
N TRP A 57 -6.49 5.47 -10.99
CA TRP A 57 -5.11 5.87 -11.29
C TRP A 57 -4.15 5.16 -10.35
N ILE A 58 -3.42 4.20 -10.91
CA ILE A 58 -2.38 3.45 -10.21
C ILE A 58 -1.06 4.23 -10.31
N ALA A 59 -0.30 4.24 -9.22
CA ALA A 59 1.07 4.75 -9.17
C ALA A 59 1.97 4.01 -10.16
N GLY A 60 2.99 4.67 -10.70
CA GLY A 60 3.94 4.08 -11.65
C GLY A 60 4.74 2.90 -11.06
N ASP A 61 4.84 2.81 -9.74
CA ASP A 61 5.48 1.68 -9.04
C ASP A 61 4.48 0.61 -8.54
N GLY A 62 3.19 0.77 -8.83
CA GLY A 62 2.11 -0.10 -8.33
C GLY A 62 1.96 -0.09 -6.80
N GLY A 63 2.61 0.86 -6.10
CA GLY A 63 2.61 0.94 -4.64
C GLY A 63 1.35 1.61 -4.07
N ALA A 64 0.55 2.25 -4.91
CA ALA A 64 -0.65 2.95 -4.49
C ALA A 64 -1.62 3.14 -5.66
N VAL A 65 -2.88 3.41 -5.34
CA VAL A 65 -3.94 3.73 -6.29
C VAL A 65 -4.85 4.80 -5.72
N ILE A 66 -5.29 5.70 -6.59
CA ILE A 66 -6.35 6.66 -6.32
C ILE A 66 -7.52 6.29 -7.24
N ALA A 67 -8.73 6.27 -6.72
CA ALA A 67 -9.94 6.10 -7.49
C ALA A 67 -10.92 7.24 -7.20
N ARG A 68 -11.67 7.64 -8.21
CA ARG A 68 -12.76 8.61 -8.08
C ARG A 68 -14.07 7.86 -7.90
N ALA A 69 -14.86 8.28 -6.92
CA ALA A 69 -16.22 7.83 -6.70
C ALA A 69 -17.08 9.06 -6.34
N ALA A 70 -17.84 9.59 -7.30
CA ALA A 70 -18.55 10.85 -7.19
C ALA A 70 -17.65 11.99 -6.66
N ASP A 71 -17.96 12.53 -5.49
CA ASP A 71 -17.21 13.60 -4.80
C ASP A 71 -16.09 13.09 -3.88
N ALA A 72 -15.87 11.78 -3.82
CA ALA A 72 -14.85 11.14 -3.00
C ALA A 72 -13.65 10.66 -3.83
N ALA A 73 -12.46 10.84 -3.26
CA ALA A 73 -11.25 10.13 -3.64
C ALA A 73 -11.09 8.93 -2.72
N LEU A 74 -11.02 7.72 -3.28
CA LEU A 74 -10.66 6.50 -2.58
C LEU A 74 -9.19 6.21 -2.82
N VAL A 75 -8.40 6.05 -1.76
CA VAL A 75 -6.95 5.91 -1.86
C VAL A 75 -6.50 4.65 -1.15
N LEU A 76 -5.79 3.78 -1.87
CA LEU A 76 -5.06 2.66 -1.31
C LEU A 76 -3.56 2.89 -1.48
N TRP A 77 -2.77 2.58 -0.46
CA TRP A 77 -1.31 2.59 -0.59
C TRP A 77 -0.66 1.52 0.26
N ARG A 78 0.49 1.05 -0.18
CA ARG A 78 1.26 0.03 0.51
C ARG A 78 1.85 0.60 1.79
N LYS A 79 1.61 -0.09 2.91
CA LYS A 79 2.19 0.21 4.23
C LYS A 79 2.61 -1.11 4.88
N GLY A 80 3.92 -1.32 4.98
CA GLY A 80 4.46 -2.63 5.40
C GLY A 80 4.11 -3.71 4.37
N ASP A 81 3.51 -4.80 4.85
CA ASP A 81 3.16 -5.97 4.03
C ASP A 81 1.71 -5.93 3.48
N GLY A 82 0.99 -4.83 3.68
CA GLY A 82 -0.40 -4.68 3.24
C GLY A 82 -0.72 -3.33 2.62
N TYR A 83 -1.99 -3.17 2.25
CA TYR A 83 -2.55 -1.91 1.77
C TYR A 83 -3.41 -1.25 2.85
N VAL A 84 -3.35 0.07 2.92
CA VAL A 84 -4.23 0.87 3.77
C VAL A 84 -5.18 1.64 2.87
N ALA A 85 -6.47 1.60 3.21
CA ALA A 85 -7.54 2.34 2.52
C ALA A 85 -7.95 3.58 3.30
N ARG A 86 -8.05 4.72 2.62
CA ARG A 86 -8.67 5.93 3.15
C ARG A 86 -9.43 6.66 2.08
N SER A 87 -10.45 7.41 2.49
CA SER A 87 -11.18 8.33 1.61
C SER A 87 -10.87 9.77 1.98
N ALA A 88 -10.97 10.66 1.00
CA ALA A 88 -10.94 12.11 1.18
C ALA A 88 -11.86 12.77 0.14
N ALA A 89 -12.11 14.07 0.27
CA ALA A 89 -12.82 14.81 -0.77
C ALA A 89 -12.00 14.84 -2.06
N TRP A 90 -12.63 14.53 -3.20
CA TRP A 90 -11.98 14.50 -4.51
C TRP A 90 -11.29 15.84 -4.83
N ARG A 91 -11.97 16.94 -4.52
CA ARG A 91 -11.50 18.30 -4.74
C ARG A 91 -10.16 18.58 -4.04
N ASP A 92 -10.00 18.11 -2.81
CA ASP A 92 -8.78 18.34 -2.02
C ASP A 92 -7.61 17.47 -2.50
N VAL A 93 -7.92 16.26 -2.98
CA VAL A 93 -6.94 15.34 -3.58
C VAL A 93 -6.43 15.88 -4.92
N VAL A 94 -7.32 16.32 -5.81
CA VAL A 94 -6.95 16.85 -7.13
C VAL A 94 -6.23 18.20 -7.04
N ALA A 95 -6.57 19.03 -6.05
CA ALA A 95 -5.86 20.30 -5.80
C ALA A 95 -4.39 20.10 -5.36
N THR A 96 -3.99 18.89 -5.00
CA THR A 96 -2.61 18.58 -4.63
C THR A 96 -1.70 18.64 -5.87
N GLY A 97 -0.69 19.51 -5.82
CA GLY A 97 0.32 19.61 -6.87
C GLY A 97 1.28 18.42 -6.91
N ALA A 98 1.74 18.08 -8.12
CA ALA A 98 2.85 17.17 -8.31
C ALA A 98 4.19 17.88 -8.10
N SER A 99 5.14 17.21 -7.43
CA SER A 99 6.51 17.67 -7.26
C SER A 99 7.46 16.48 -7.42
N GLU A 100 8.54 16.65 -8.19
CA GLU A 100 9.57 15.62 -8.42
C GLU A 100 9.01 14.26 -8.88
N GLY A 101 8.00 14.28 -9.76
CA GLY A 101 7.35 13.05 -10.27
C GLY A 101 6.52 12.29 -9.22
N CYS A 102 6.24 12.92 -8.08
CA CYS A 102 5.41 12.38 -7.02
C CYS A 102 4.28 13.34 -6.64
N VAL A 103 3.21 12.81 -6.07
CA VAL A 103 2.10 13.59 -5.49
C VAL A 103 1.94 13.18 -4.04
N ARG A 104 1.98 14.15 -3.13
CA ARG A 104 1.77 13.89 -1.70
C ARG A 104 0.35 14.29 -1.30
N LEU A 105 -0.53 13.33 -1.11
CA LEU A 105 -1.94 13.54 -0.82
C LEU A 105 -2.17 14.01 0.62
N ALA A 106 -1.91 15.29 0.91
CA ALA A 106 -2.00 15.84 2.26
C ALA A 106 -3.43 15.80 2.85
N ALA A 107 -4.45 15.80 2.00
CA ALA A 107 -5.85 15.69 2.39
C ALA A 107 -6.25 14.28 2.88
N VAL A 108 -5.43 13.27 2.58
CA VAL A 108 -5.68 11.89 2.99
C VAL A 108 -4.93 11.62 4.29
N GLU A 109 -5.61 10.99 5.26
CA GLU A 109 -4.98 10.59 6.52
C GLU A 109 -3.74 9.72 6.25
N GLY A 110 -2.60 10.09 6.84
CA GLY A 110 -1.30 9.43 6.58
C GLY A 110 -0.49 10.04 5.44
N ALA A 111 -1.06 10.99 4.69
CA ALA A 111 -0.41 11.75 3.62
C ALA A 111 0.45 10.90 2.66
N PRO A 112 -0.15 9.87 2.02
CA PRO A 112 0.59 8.95 1.17
C PRO A 112 1.21 9.66 -0.02
N ARG A 113 2.35 9.14 -0.48
CA ARG A 113 3.07 9.62 -1.65
C ARG A 113 2.81 8.69 -2.82
N LEU A 114 2.20 9.23 -3.87
CA LEU A 114 1.98 8.54 -5.13
C LEU A 114 3.15 8.84 -6.08
N ARG A 115 3.82 7.82 -6.59
CA ARG A 115 4.79 8.00 -7.68
C ARG A 115 4.05 8.00 -9.00
N LEU A 116 4.22 9.04 -9.81
CA LEU A 116 3.48 9.18 -11.06
C LEU A 116 4.11 8.41 -12.22
N GLY A 117 5.44 8.19 -12.19
CA GLY A 117 6.17 7.70 -13.36
C GLY A 117 6.00 8.68 -14.52
N ASP A 118 5.60 8.17 -15.69
CA ASP A 118 5.35 8.99 -16.89
C ASP A 118 3.96 9.66 -16.92
N ARG A 119 3.16 9.49 -15.86
CA ARG A 119 1.79 10.03 -15.79
C ARG A 119 1.79 11.48 -15.32
N ILE A 120 0.86 12.27 -15.86
CA ILE A 120 0.66 13.67 -15.48
C ILE A 120 -0.40 13.72 -14.38
N TRP A 121 -0.17 14.54 -13.35
CA TRP A 121 -1.14 14.82 -12.31
C TRP A 121 -1.45 16.33 -12.26
N PRO A 122 -2.73 16.73 -12.11
CA PRO A 122 -3.91 15.86 -12.07
C PRO A 122 -4.22 15.21 -13.44
N PRO A 123 -4.90 14.05 -13.47
CA PRO A 123 -5.32 13.42 -14.72
C PRO A 123 -6.21 14.37 -15.54
N ALA A 124 -6.10 14.35 -16.87
CA ALA A 124 -6.93 15.22 -17.73
C ALA A 124 -8.44 14.99 -17.50
N GLU A 125 -8.83 13.72 -17.31
CA GLU A 125 -10.21 13.30 -17.03
C GLU A 125 -10.67 13.66 -15.61
N ALA A 126 -9.73 13.98 -14.71
CA ALA A 126 -9.98 14.41 -13.34
C ALA A 126 -10.18 15.92 -13.20
N ALA A 127 -9.70 16.70 -14.18
CA ALA A 127 -9.74 18.16 -14.19
C ALA A 127 -11.01 18.74 -14.85
N ALA A 128 -11.91 17.88 -15.33
CA ALA A 128 -13.24 18.21 -15.85
C ALA A 128 -14.31 18.00 -14.77
#